data_AF-A0A3D3T456-F1
#
_entry.id   AF-A0A3D3T456-F1
#
_cell.length_a   1.000
_cell.length_b   1.000
_cell.length_c   1.000
_cell.angle_alpha   90.00
_cell.angle_beta   90.00
_cell.angle_gamma   90.00
#
_symmetry.space_group_name_H-M   'P 1'
#
loop_
_entity.id
_entity.type
_entity.pdbx_description
1 polymer ?
#
loop_
_entity_poly.entity_id
_entity_poly.type
_entity_poly.pdbx_seq_one_letter_code
_entity_poly.pdbx_strand_id
1 'polypeptide(L)' 'MVGRFLLLLGVMSVLGFHSRALADEFWRVKIVEPYIEMHTGPGRGYPVFHVVPRGETLVVLRRKTDWYKVQSGDP' A
#
# COMPACT_ATOMS: atom_id res chain seq x y z
N MET A 1 -43.59 -22.91 -24.91
CA MET A 1 -42.46 -22.12 -25.45
C MET A 1 -42.14 -20.95 -24.49
N VAL A 2 -41.90 -21.22 -23.20
CA VAL A 2 -41.76 -20.16 -22.15
C VAL A 2 -40.57 -20.43 -21.20
N GLY A 3 -39.94 -21.62 -21.26
CA GLY A 3 -38.85 -22.01 -20.36
C GLY A 3 -37.45 -21.49 -20.71
N ARG A 4 -37.29 -20.68 -21.76
CA ARG A 4 -35.98 -20.11 -22.17
C ARG A 4 -35.74 -18.69 -21.61
N PHE A 5 -36.75 -18.09 -20.98
CA PHE A 5 -36.66 -16.71 -20.48
C PHE A 5 -36.10 -16.61 -19.05
N LEU A 6 -35.92 -17.74 -18.37
CA LEU A 6 -35.44 -17.80 -16.98
C LEU A 6 -33.92 -17.84 -16.80
N LEU A 7 -33.12 -17.79 -17.88
CA LEU A 7 -31.67 -18.05 -17.80
C LEU A 7 -30.79 -16.92 -18.32
N LEU A 8 -31.32 -15.69 -18.43
CA LEU A 8 -30.53 -14.53 -18.87
C LEU A 8 -30.48 -13.37 -17.86
N LEU A 9 -31.29 -13.38 -16.80
CA LEU A 9 -31.25 -12.37 -15.74
C LEU A 9 -30.40 -12.78 -14.52
N GLY A 10 -30.10 -14.07 -14.35
CA GLY A 10 -29.28 -14.54 -13.22
C GLY A 10 -27.76 -14.45 -13.41
N VAL A 11 -27.29 -14.34 -14.65
CA VAL A 11 -25.85 -14.44 -14.97
C VAL A 11 -25.16 -13.06 -14.96
N MET A 12 -25.90 -11.97 -15.15
CA MET A 12 -25.34 -10.61 -15.16
C MET A 12 -25.10 -10.01 -13.76
N SER A 13 -25.71 -10.56 -12.71
CA SER A 13 -25.52 -10.09 -11.33
C SER A 13 -24.26 -10.66 -10.66
N VAL A 14 -23.68 -11.75 -11.19
CA VAL A 14 -22.49 -12.40 -10.62
C VAL A 14 -21.18 -11.79 -11.18
N LEU A 15 -21.26 -11.01 -12.26
CA LEU A 15 -20.08 -10.46 -12.96
C LEU A 15 -19.80 -8.97 -12.70
N GLY A 16 -20.74 -8.23 -12.10
CA GLY A 16 -20.71 -6.77 -12.16
C GLY A 16 -19.94 -6.01 -11.08
N PHE A 17 -19.69 -6.59 -9.91
CA PHE A 17 -19.08 -5.85 -8.78
C PHE A 17 -18.13 -6.70 -7.94
N HIS A 18 -17.19 -7.36 -8.60
CA HIS A 18 -15.95 -7.71 -7.91
C HIS A 18 -15.00 -6.52 -8.03
N SER A 19 -15.27 -5.46 -7.26
CA SER A 19 -14.23 -4.48 -6.95
C SER A 19 -13.17 -5.20 -6.14
N ARG A 20 -12.25 -5.89 -6.82
CA ARG A 20 -11.00 -6.27 -6.20
C ARG A 20 -10.25 -4.95 -6.04
N ALA A 21 -10.29 -4.40 -4.83
CA ALA A 21 -9.26 -3.46 -4.43
C ALA A 21 -7.94 -4.16 -4.78
N LEU A 22 -7.23 -3.62 -5.77
CA LEU A 22 -5.85 -4.02 -6.01
C LEU A 22 -5.13 -3.56 -4.76
N ALA A 23 -4.91 -4.49 -3.83
CA ALA A 23 -4.08 -4.22 -2.68
C ALA A 23 -2.71 -3.84 -3.23
N ASP A 24 -2.31 -2.59 -3.06
CA ASP A 24 -0.95 -2.17 -3.38
C ASP A 24 -0.01 -3.09 -2.58
N GLU A 25 0.84 -3.82 -3.28
CA GLU A 25 1.80 -4.73 -2.67
C GLU A 25 2.92 -3.89 -2.05
N PHE A 26 2.73 -3.49 -0.79
CA PHE A 26 3.73 -2.73 -0.06
C PHE A 26 4.81 -3.65 0.54
N TRP A 27 6.06 -3.20 0.48
CA TRP A 27 7.17 -3.92 1.12
C TRP A 27 7.27 -3.57 2.59
N ARG A 28 7.30 -4.59 3.46
CA ARG A 28 7.71 -4.41 4.86
C ARG A 28 9.23 -4.53 4.96
N VAL A 29 9.86 -3.54 5.57
CA VAL A 29 11.31 -3.49 5.76
C VAL A 29 11.63 -3.31 7.24
N LYS A 30 12.69 -3.98 7.70
CA LYS A 30 13.21 -3.84 9.05
C LYS A 30 14.41 -2.90 9.05
N ILE A 31 14.46 -1.97 10.01
CA ILE A 31 15.60 -1.07 10.17
C ILE A 31 16.79 -1.86 10.72
N VAL A 32 17.85 -1.96 9.90
CA VAL A 32 19.10 -2.68 10.26
C VAL A 32 20.17 -1.76 10.83
N GLU A 33 20.16 -0.50 10.40
CA GLU A 33 21.02 0.57 10.91
C GLU A 33 20.64 0.96 12.34
N PRO A 34 21.52 1.63 13.11
CA PRO A 34 21.22 2.06 14.48
C PRO A 34 19.94 2.88 14.60
N TYR A 35 19.70 3.74 13.61
CA TYR A 35 18.47 4.50 13.44
C TYR A 35 18.38 5.03 12.00
N ILE A 36 17.20 5.48 11.59
CA ILE A 36 17.00 6.27 10.38
C ILE A 36 16.27 7.58 10.68
N GLU A 37 16.56 8.61 9.90
CA GLU A 37 15.89 9.91 9.99
C GLU A 37 14.70 9.97 9.02
N MET A 38 13.55 10.37 9.53
CA MET A 38 12.36 10.63 8.72
C MET A 38 12.25 12.12 8.42
N HIS A 39 12.35 12.45 7.14
CA HIS A 39 12.20 13.81 6.65
C HIS A 39 10.75 14.09 6.23
N THR A 40 10.32 15.35 6.38
CA THR A 40 9.00 15.82 5.92
C THR A 40 8.84 15.81 4.39
N GLY A 41 9.92 15.65 3.63
CA GLY A 41 9.89 15.58 2.18
C GLY A 41 11.18 15.00 1.57
N PRO A 42 11.19 14.78 0.25
CA PRO A 42 12.28 14.09 -0.45
C PRO A 42 13.45 15.05 -0.73
N GLY A 43 14.27 15.31 0.27
CA GLY A 43 15.48 16.12 0.13
C GLY A 43 16.10 16.51 1.47
N ARG A 44 17.40 16.80 1.46
CA ARG A 44 18.15 17.20 2.67
C ARG A 44 17.70 18.53 3.29
N GLY A 45 17.01 19.38 2.52
CA GLY A 45 16.46 20.65 3.01
C GLY A 45 15.14 20.51 3.78
N TYR A 46 14.51 19.33 3.75
CA TYR A 46 13.31 19.06 4.54
C TYR A 46 13.71 18.68 5.97
N PRO A 47 13.06 19.26 7.00
CA PRO A 47 13.41 18.95 8.38
C PRO A 47 13.13 17.48 8.72
N VAL A 48 13.97 16.93 9.59
CA VAL A 48 13.72 15.67 10.29
C VAL A 48 12.61 15.90 11.30
N PHE A 49 11.55 15.10 11.22
CA PHE A 49 10.41 15.20 12.16
C PHE A 49 10.33 13.99 13.10
N HIS A 50 11.01 12.90 12.76
CA HIS A 50 11.02 11.68 13.56
C HIS A 50 12.29 10.87 13.29
N VAL A 51 12.70 10.07 14.27
CA VAL A 51 13.85 9.15 14.18
C VAL A 51 13.36 7.77 14.59
N VAL A 52 13.56 6.79 13.70
CA VAL A 52 13.12 5.41 13.93
C VAL A 52 14.32 4.57 14.34
N PRO A 53 14.30 3.92 15.52
CA PRO A 53 15.42 3.10 15.97
C PRO A 53 15.55 1.79 15.21
N ARG A 54 16.71 1.17 15.35
CA ARG A 54 16.99 -0.18 14.86
C ARG A 54 15.92 -1.17 15.32
N GLY A 55 15.57 -2.11 14.45
CA GLY A 55 14.70 -3.23 14.77
C GLY A 55 13.22 -2.98 14.49
N GLU A 56 12.81 -1.72 14.36
CA GLU A 56 11.47 -1.32 13.94
C GLU A 56 11.17 -1.75 12.50
N THR A 57 9.88 -1.93 12.22
CA THR A 57 9.39 -2.30 10.89
C THR A 57 8.61 -1.14 10.28
N LEU A 58 8.91 -0.84 9.02
CA LEU A 58 8.21 0.17 8.24
C LEU A 58 7.62 -0.45 6.97
N VAL A 59 6.55 0.17 6.49
CA VAL A 59 5.93 -0.16 5.22
C VAL A 59 6.39 0.85 4.18
N VAL A 60 6.99 0.37 3.09
CA VAL A 60 7.40 1.21 1.96
C VAL A 60 6.21 1.39 1.02
N LEU A 61 5.71 2.62 0.98
CA LEU A 61 4.57 3.00 0.14
C LEU A 61 5.01 3.36 -1.28
N ARG A 62 6.19 3.98 -1.42
CA ARG A 62 6.73 4.40 -2.71
C ARG A 62 8.23 4.63 -2.63
N ARG A 63 8.92 4.32 -3.72
CA ARG A 63 10.31 4.73 -3.95
C ARG A 63 10.36 5.79 -5.05
N LYS A 64 11.14 6.85 -4.84
CA LYS A 64 11.49 7.83 -5.89
C LYS A 64 12.95 8.23 -5.71
N THR A 65 13.76 7.97 -6.72
CA THR A 65 15.23 8.12 -6.67
C THR A 65 15.82 7.43 -5.43
N ASP A 66 16.42 8.18 -4.53
CA ASP A 66 17.05 7.71 -3.29
C ASP A 66 16.12 7.82 -2.06
N TRP A 67 14.88 8.29 -2.27
CA TRP A 67 13.92 8.51 -1.21
C TRP A 67 12.83 7.43 -1.18
N TYR A 68 12.47 7.03 0.04
CA TYR A 68 11.38 6.11 0.32
C TYR A 68 10.30 6.85 1.12
N LYS A 69 9.06 6.82 0.61
CA LYS A 69 7.89 7.20 1.41
C LYS A 69 7.49 5.98 2.22
N VAL A 70 7.47 6.13 3.53
CA VAL A 70 7.23 5.05 4.49
C VAL A 70 6.13 5.38 5.47
N GLN A 71 5.54 4.35 6.06
CA GLN A 71 4.56 4.44 7.14
C GLN A 71 4.98 3.50 8.27
N SER A 72 4.84 3.97 9.51
CA SER A 72 4.97 3.14 10.71
C SER A 72 3.64 2.44 10.97
N GLY A 73 3.69 1.13 11.21
CA GLY A 73 2.51 0.28 11.46
C GLY A 73 2.00 -0.44 10.21
N ASP A 74 0.92 -1.20 10.38
CA ASP A 74 0.25 -1.87 9.27
C ASP A 74 -0.54 -0.85 8.43
N PRO A 75 -0.56 -1.00 7.08
CA PRO A 75 -1.22 -0.07 6.16
C PRO A 75 -2.75 -0.08 6.27
#